data_AF-A0A1G7VKW3-F1
#
_entry.id   AF-A0A1G7VKW3-F1
#
_cell.length_a   1.000
_cell.length_b   1.000
_cell.length_c   1.000
_cell.angle_alpha   90.00
_cell.angle_beta   90.00
_cell.angle_gamma   90.00
#
_symmetry.space_group_name_H-M   'P 1'
#
loop_
_entity.id
_entity.type
_entity.pdbx_description
1 polymer ?
#
loop_
_entity_poly.entity_id
_entity_poly.type
_entity_poly.pdbx_seq_one_letter_code
_entity_poly.pdbx_strand_id
1 'polypeptide(L)'
;MHIFILYFIKLICTNMLFLNVSFGLFAFLPEGWLFMAFVITMEAFIMSFFLSRKKFEKRISIATTTSNIISGIIGIMASLLLNGGWWLVVWFPWVSSHEVNVHNTTELTGLLIYYVVAMILSVLIEMLINHLILRTRYSFKSTFKATLIANASSYVLGAILIAYFCL
;
A
#
# COMPACT_ATOMS: atom_id res chain seq x y z
N MET A 1 5.16 21.06 -9.86
CA MET A 1 5.22 19.77 -9.11
C MET A 1 4.13 18.79 -9.53
N HIS A 2 2.85 19.19 -9.65
CA HIS A 2 1.75 18.32 -10.11
C HIS A 2 1.93 17.72 -11.52
N ILE A 3 2.49 18.49 -12.46
CA ILE A 3 2.68 18.03 -13.86
C ILE A 3 3.72 16.90 -13.95
N PHE A 4 4.76 16.93 -13.11
CA PHE A 4 5.85 15.95 -13.17
C PHE A 4 5.42 14.59 -12.63
N ILE A 5 4.61 14.57 -11.58
CA ILE A 5 4.03 13.34 -11.02
C ILE A 5 3.05 12.72 -12.03
N LEU A 6 2.17 13.53 -12.63
CA LEU A 6 1.25 13.05 -13.66
C LEU A 6 1.97 12.55 -14.90
N TYR A 7 3.07 13.19 -15.31
CA TYR A 7 3.87 12.74 -16.46
C TYR A 7 4.66 11.46 -16.14
N PHE A 8 5.20 11.34 -14.92
CA PHE A 8 5.88 10.14 -14.46
C PHE A 8 4.92 8.95 -14.34
N ILE A 9 3.72 9.18 -13.78
CA ILE A 9 2.65 8.18 -13.74
C ILE A 9 2.20 7.82 -15.16
N LYS A 10 1.99 8.81 -16.03
CA LYS A 10 1.60 8.56 -17.43
C LYS A 10 2.68 7.78 -18.19
N LEU A 11 3.97 8.07 -17.96
CA LEU A 11 5.11 7.36 -18.57
C LEU A 11 5.22 5.91 -18.07
N ILE A 12 4.97 5.67 -16.77
CA ILE A 12 4.83 4.33 -16.20
C ILE A 12 3.63 3.62 -16.85
N CYS A 13 2.46 4.25 -16.89
CA CYS A 13 1.23 3.67 -17.44
C CYS A 13 1.31 3.37 -18.94
N THR A 14 1.99 4.21 -19.75
CA THR A 14 2.14 3.96 -21.19
C THR A 14 3.15 2.87 -21.54
N ASN A 15 4.14 2.59 -20.69
CA ASN A 15 5.04 1.44 -20.88
C ASN A 15 4.51 0.16 -20.21
N MET A 16 3.66 0.29 -19.19
CA MET A 16 2.98 -0.84 -18.56
C MET A 16 1.79 -1.38 -19.37
N LEU A 17 1.46 -0.79 -20.53
CA LEU A 17 0.38 -1.16 -21.46
C LEU A 17 0.34 -2.65 -21.89
N PHE A 18 1.29 -3.49 -21.45
CA PHE A 18 1.31 -4.93 -21.67
C PHE A 18 1.07 -5.80 -20.43
N LEU A 19 0.92 -5.23 -19.23
CA LEU A 19 0.51 -5.97 -18.05
C LEU A 19 -0.98 -5.77 -17.82
N ASN A 20 -1.80 -6.60 -18.45
CA ASN A 20 -3.25 -6.65 -18.24
C ASN A 20 -3.57 -7.32 -16.88
N VAL A 21 -2.95 -6.83 -15.83
CA VAL A 21 -3.02 -7.38 -14.49
C VAL A 21 -4.07 -6.57 -13.74
N SER A 22 -5.16 -7.24 -13.38
CA SER A 22 -6.29 -6.60 -12.72
C SER A 22 -5.99 -6.42 -11.23
N PHE A 23 -5.13 -5.45 -10.90
CA PHE A 23 -4.68 -5.15 -9.52
C PHE A 23 -5.79 -4.61 -8.57
N GLY A 24 -7.06 -4.72 -8.94
CA GLY A 24 -8.23 -4.44 -8.09
C GLY A 24 -8.87 -5.68 -7.46
N LEU A 25 -8.46 -6.90 -7.84
CA LEU A 25 -9.16 -8.14 -7.49
C LEU A 25 -9.27 -8.40 -5.98
N PHE A 26 -8.35 -7.85 -5.17
CA PHE A 26 -8.29 -8.13 -3.74
C PHE A 26 -9.48 -7.55 -2.94
N ALA A 27 -9.89 -6.32 -3.25
CA ALA A 27 -11.07 -5.73 -2.61
C ALA A 27 -12.39 -6.39 -3.06
N PHE A 28 -12.37 -7.17 -4.14
CA PHE A 28 -13.54 -7.88 -4.67
C PHE A 28 -13.59 -9.36 -4.27
N LEU A 29 -12.54 -9.88 -3.61
CA LEU A 29 -12.48 -11.24 -3.09
C LEU A 29 -12.69 -11.25 -1.57
N PRO A 30 -13.50 -12.16 -1.01
CA PRO A 30 -13.68 -12.31 0.44
C PRO A 30 -12.35 -12.50 1.19
N GLU A 31 -11.44 -13.28 0.62
CA GLU A 31 -10.10 -13.56 1.17
C GLU A 31 -9.27 -12.28 1.25
N GLY A 32 -9.48 -11.37 0.31
CA GLY A 32 -8.75 -10.13 0.30
C GLY A 32 -9.11 -9.22 1.47
N TRP A 33 -10.39 -9.17 1.86
CA TRP A 33 -10.82 -8.46 3.07
C TRP A 33 -10.21 -9.01 4.35
N LEU A 34 -10.06 -10.33 4.45
CA LEU A 34 -9.41 -10.97 5.61
C LEU A 34 -7.94 -10.60 5.71
N PHE A 35 -7.21 -10.62 4.59
CA PHE A 35 -5.82 -10.21 4.58
C PHE A 35 -5.65 -8.71 4.83
N MET A 36 -6.51 -7.87 4.26
CA MET A 36 -6.53 -6.42 4.50
C MET A 36 -6.76 -6.13 6.00
N ALA A 37 -7.72 -6.81 6.63
CA ALA A 37 -7.95 -6.71 8.07
C ALA A 37 -6.73 -7.18 8.88
N PHE A 38 -6.07 -8.26 8.46
CA PHE A 38 -4.85 -8.75 9.08
C PHE A 38 -3.71 -7.73 9.00
N VAL A 39 -3.46 -7.16 7.81
CA VAL A 39 -2.44 -6.14 7.59
C VAL A 39 -2.70 -4.89 8.44
N ILE A 40 -3.92 -4.36 8.42
CA ILE A 40 -4.28 -3.19 9.24
C ILE A 40 -4.05 -3.49 10.74
N THR A 41 -4.44 -4.68 11.20
CA THR A 41 -4.24 -5.08 12.60
C THR A 41 -2.76 -5.19 12.95
N MET A 42 -1.95 -5.76 12.05
CA MET A 42 -0.50 -5.85 12.20
C MET A 42 0.14 -4.47 12.24
N GLU A 43 -0.24 -3.56 11.34
CA GLU A 43 0.28 -2.19 11.34
C GLU A 43 -0.12 -1.43 12.60
N ALA A 44 -1.37 -1.57 13.04
CA ALA A 44 -1.84 -0.97 14.29
C ALA A 44 -1.07 -1.50 15.50
N PHE A 45 -0.74 -2.80 15.51
CA PHE A 45 0.12 -3.41 16.52
C PHE A 45 1.54 -2.83 16.49
N ILE A 46 2.18 -2.80 15.32
CA ILE A 46 3.54 -2.26 15.14
C ILE A 46 3.58 -0.80 15.58
N MET A 47 2.67 0.03 15.07
CA MET A 47 2.55 1.44 15.45
C MET A 47 2.36 1.61 16.96
N SER A 48 1.47 0.83 17.57
CA SER A 48 1.23 0.87 19.02
C SER A 48 2.48 0.52 19.82
N PHE A 49 3.19 -0.52 19.38
CA PHE A 49 4.41 -0.98 20.02
C PHE A 49 5.54 0.06 19.91
N PHE A 50 5.73 0.67 18.74
CA PHE A 50 6.81 1.64 18.53
C PHE A 50 6.55 3.00 19.19
N LEU A 51 5.32 3.48 19.21
CA LEU A 51 4.99 4.80 19.79
C LEU A 51 4.71 4.75 21.29
N SER A 52 4.06 3.67 21.78
CA SER A 52 3.55 3.62 23.16
C SER A 52 4.04 2.44 23.99
N ARG A 53 4.81 1.51 23.40
CA ARG A 53 5.24 0.24 24.01
C ARG A 53 4.09 -0.67 24.47
N LYS A 54 2.87 -0.42 23.98
CA LYS A 54 1.69 -1.26 24.21
C LYS A 54 1.39 -2.08 22.97
N LYS A 55 0.79 -3.26 23.15
CA LYS A 55 0.38 -4.13 22.02
C LYS A 55 -0.68 -3.44 21.15
N PHE A 56 -1.69 -2.85 21.78
CA PHE A 56 -2.72 -2.05 21.12
C PHE A 56 -3.04 -0.84 21.98
N GLU A 57 -2.85 0.35 21.42
CA GLU A 57 -3.29 1.60 22.05
C GLU A 57 -4.44 2.17 21.22
N LYS A 58 -5.59 2.39 21.86
CA LYS A 58 -6.85 2.72 21.16
C LYS A 58 -6.69 3.87 20.18
N ARG A 59 -6.02 4.96 20.56
CA ARG A 59 -5.89 6.13 19.70
C ARG A 59 -4.96 5.87 18.51
N ILE A 60 -3.85 5.14 18.71
CA ILE A 60 -2.96 4.71 17.64
C ILE A 60 -3.67 3.74 16.70
N SER A 61 -4.39 2.74 17.22
CA SER A 61 -5.14 1.79 16.39
C SER A 61 -6.21 2.48 15.54
N ILE A 62 -6.93 3.46 16.11
CA ILE A 62 -7.88 4.29 15.35
C ILE A 62 -7.13 5.07 14.26
N ALA A 63 -6.03 5.74 14.59
CA ALA A 63 -5.25 6.52 13.62
C ALA A 63 -4.79 5.65 12.44
N THR A 64 -4.17 4.50 12.73
CA THR A 64 -3.63 3.58 11.72
C THR A 64 -4.72 2.94 10.86
N THR A 65 -5.86 2.58 11.47
CA THR A 65 -7.01 2.04 10.73
C THR A 65 -7.59 3.10 9.81
N THR A 66 -7.80 4.32 10.32
CA THR A 66 -8.32 5.44 9.54
C THR A 66 -7.37 5.82 8.40
N SER A 67 -6.06 5.84 8.65
CA SER A 67 -5.07 6.16 7.63
C SER A 67 -5.06 5.13 6.49
N ASN A 68 -5.11 3.84 6.82
CA ASN A 68 -5.18 2.75 5.84
C ASN A 68 -6.47 2.79 5.01
N ILE A 69 -7.62 3.05 5.64
CA ILE A 69 -8.89 3.17 4.91
C ILE A 69 -8.83 4.35 3.93
N ILE A 70 -8.31 5.50 4.37
CA ILE A 70 -8.22 6.67 3.51
C ILE A 70 -7.18 6.46 2.39
N SER A 71 -6.02 5.85 2.67
CA SER A 71 -5.02 5.54 1.63
C SER A 71 -5.58 4.58 0.60
N GLY A 72 -6.31 3.54 1.04
CA GLY A 72 -7.02 2.62 0.15
C GLY A 72 -8.06 3.31 -0.73
N ILE A 73 -8.93 4.16 -0.15
CA ILE A 73 -9.93 4.93 -0.92
C ILE A 73 -9.25 5.87 -1.93
N ILE A 74 -8.23 6.61 -1.51
CA ILE A 74 -7.49 7.51 -2.41
C ILE A 74 -6.84 6.72 -3.54
N GLY A 75 -6.26 5.56 -3.26
CA GLY A 75 -5.70 4.68 -4.28
C GLY A 75 -6.72 4.22 -5.30
N ILE A 76 -7.86 3.72 -4.84
CA ILE A 76 -8.97 3.32 -5.72
C ILE A 76 -9.41 4.50 -6.60
N MET A 77 -9.64 5.67 -6.02
CA MET A 77 -10.08 6.85 -6.78
C MET A 77 -9.03 7.32 -7.79
N ALA A 78 -7.74 7.37 -7.40
CA ALA A 78 -6.64 7.75 -8.28
C ALA A 78 -6.51 6.78 -9.46
N SER A 79 -6.65 5.48 -9.20
CA SER A 79 -6.65 4.44 -10.23
C SER A 79 -7.75 4.64 -11.26
N LEU A 80 -9.00 4.83 -10.79
CA LEU A 80 -10.16 5.02 -11.66
C LEU A 80 -10.02 6.27 -12.54
N LEU A 81 -9.48 7.36 -12.00
CA LEU A 81 -9.31 8.63 -12.71
C LEU A 81 -8.22 8.58 -13.79
N LEU A 82 -7.11 7.89 -13.52
CA LEU A 82 -5.93 7.96 -14.38
C LEU A 82 -5.97 6.98 -15.55
N ASN A 83 -6.52 5.78 -15.35
CA ASN A 83 -6.42 4.70 -16.32
C ASN A 83 -7.77 4.06 -16.69
N GLY A 84 -8.89 4.59 -16.20
CA GLY A 84 -10.22 4.03 -16.44
C GLY A 84 -10.42 2.63 -15.84
N GLY A 85 -9.53 2.20 -14.93
CA GLY A 85 -9.47 0.84 -14.39
C GLY A 85 -8.63 0.73 -13.12
N TRP A 86 -8.41 -0.49 -12.65
CA TRP A 86 -7.85 -0.84 -11.33
C TRP A 86 -6.31 -0.99 -11.31
N TRP A 87 -5.63 -0.12 -12.04
CA TRP A 87 -4.19 -0.20 -12.29
C TRP A 87 -3.29 0.41 -11.22
N LEU A 88 -3.81 1.13 -10.22
CA LEU A 88 -3.02 1.75 -9.16
C LEU A 88 -3.79 1.82 -7.83
N VAL A 89 -4.09 0.66 -7.26
CA VAL A 89 -4.57 0.61 -5.87
C VAL A 89 -3.37 0.88 -4.96
N VAL A 90 -3.45 1.94 -4.15
CA VAL A 90 -2.43 2.35 -3.15
C VAL A 90 -2.49 1.40 -1.95
N TRP A 91 -2.38 0.12 -2.25
CA TRP A 91 -2.39 -1.01 -1.34
C TRP A 91 -1.81 -2.24 -2.05
N PHE A 92 -1.67 -3.34 -1.31
CA PHE A 92 -1.01 -4.55 -1.79
C PHE A 92 -1.51 -5.01 -3.17
N PRO A 93 -0.64 -5.05 -4.20
CA PRO A 93 -0.97 -5.76 -5.42
C PRO A 93 -1.06 -7.25 -5.10
N TRP A 94 -2.22 -7.85 -5.36
CA TRP A 94 -2.30 -9.31 -5.43
C TRP A 94 -2.17 -9.74 -6.87
N VAL A 95 -1.21 -10.63 -7.12
CA VAL A 95 -1.00 -11.25 -8.42
C VAL A 95 -0.73 -12.73 -8.23
N SER A 96 -1.26 -13.51 -9.13
CA SER A 96 -0.96 -14.94 -9.27
C SER A 96 -0.07 -15.19 -10.47
N SER A 97 0.48 -16.40 -10.57
CA SER A 97 1.21 -16.88 -11.75
C SER A 97 0.39 -16.85 -13.06
N HIS A 98 -0.94 -16.74 -12.97
CA HIS A 98 -1.83 -16.59 -14.13
C HIS A 98 -1.86 -15.15 -14.68
N GLU A 99 -1.46 -14.16 -13.87
CA GLU A 99 -1.51 -12.74 -14.21
C GLU A 99 -0.13 -12.17 -14.46
N VAL A 100 0.86 -12.58 -13.65
CA VAL A 100 2.26 -12.14 -13.77
C VAL A 100 3.16 -13.37 -13.82
N ASN A 101 3.92 -13.49 -14.91
CA ASN A 101 4.99 -14.44 -15.02
C ASN A 101 6.27 -13.87 -14.40
N VAL A 102 6.60 -14.30 -13.18
CA VAL A 102 7.81 -13.85 -12.46
C VAL A 102 9.12 -14.31 -13.11
N HIS A 103 9.06 -15.30 -14.02
CA HIS A 103 10.22 -15.69 -14.83
C HIS A 103 10.42 -14.77 -16.05
N ASN A 104 9.44 -13.94 -16.40
CA ASN A 104 9.57 -12.90 -17.41
C ASN A 104 10.12 -11.62 -16.76
N THR A 105 11.37 -11.24 -17.11
CA THR A 105 12.06 -10.08 -16.55
C THR A 105 11.29 -8.77 -16.70
N THR A 106 10.56 -8.59 -17.80
CA THR A 106 9.77 -7.37 -18.06
C THR A 106 8.59 -7.27 -17.11
N GLU A 107 7.87 -8.38 -16.92
CA GLU A 107 6.69 -8.44 -16.04
C GLU A 107 7.08 -8.29 -14.57
N LEU A 108 8.16 -8.98 -14.16
CA LEU A 108 8.75 -8.85 -12.83
C LEU A 108 9.19 -7.40 -12.55
N THR A 109 9.86 -6.75 -13.52
CA THR A 109 10.29 -5.35 -13.36
C THR A 109 9.09 -4.42 -13.21
N GLY A 110 8.03 -4.63 -13.98
CA GLY A 110 6.79 -3.88 -13.87
C GLY A 110 6.15 -4.03 -12.48
N LEU A 111 6.03 -5.27 -11.99
CA LEU A 111 5.52 -5.57 -10.66
C LEU A 111 6.34 -4.90 -9.55
N LEU A 112 7.67 -4.94 -9.63
CA LEU A 112 8.55 -4.31 -8.64
C LEU A 112 8.40 -2.79 -8.62
N ILE A 113 8.38 -2.14 -9.79
CA ILE A 113 8.17 -0.69 -9.89
C ILE A 113 6.83 -0.32 -9.27
N TYR A 114 5.77 -1.06 -9.62
CA TYR A 114 4.45 -0.86 -9.06
C TYR A 114 4.47 -0.97 -7.53
N TYR A 115 5.06 -2.03 -7.00
CA TYR A 115 5.15 -2.31 -5.57
C TYR A 115 5.82 -1.17 -4.80
N VAL A 116 6.94 -0.67 -5.31
CA VAL A 116 7.70 0.42 -4.71
C VAL A 116 6.91 1.74 -4.77
N VAL A 117 6.26 2.04 -5.89
CA VAL A 117 5.44 3.25 -6.04
C VAL A 117 4.24 3.22 -5.09
N ALA A 118 3.53 2.09 -5.01
CA ALA A 118 2.42 1.90 -4.08
C ALA A 118 2.89 2.14 -2.64
N MET A 119 4.02 1.55 -2.23
CA MET A 119 4.59 1.73 -0.90
C MET A 119 4.86 3.20 -0.57
N ILE A 120 5.51 3.92 -1.49
CA ILE A 120 5.84 5.33 -1.28
C ILE A 120 4.56 6.16 -1.12
N LEU A 121 3.55 5.93 -1.96
CA LEU A 121 2.28 6.63 -1.89
C LEU A 121 1.51 6.32 -0.60
N SER A 122 1.43 5.04 -0.20
CA SER A 122 0.82 4.63 1.08
C SER A 122 1.49 5.32 2.25
N VAL A 123 2.83 5.26 2.34
CA VAL A 123 3.59 5.91 3.43
C VAL A 123 3.33 7.42 3.48
N LEU A 124 3.30 8.11 2.35
CA LEU A 124 3.08 9.56 2.31
C LEU A 124 1.68 9.94 2.82
N ILE A 125 0.64 9.25 2.33
CA ILE A 125 -0.75 9.50 2.72
C ILE A 125 -0.96 9.14 4.19
N GLU A 126 -0.51 7.95 4.58
CA GLU A 126 -0.76 7.43 5.92
C GLU A 126 0.02 8.19 6.97
N MET A 127 1.24 8.61 6.68
CA MET A 127 2.02 9.44 7.58
C MET A 127 1.32 10.78 7.84
N LEU A 128 0.80 11.42 6.78
CA LEU A 128 0.07 12.68 6.91
C LEU A 128 -1.13 12.49 7.85
N ILE A 129 -1.96 11.47 7.61
CA ILE A 129 -3.18 11.23 8.39
C ILE A 129 -2.85 10.81 9.82
N ASN A 130 -1.94 9.85 10.00
CA ASN A 130 -1.48 9.41 11.31
C ASN A 130 -0.94 10.59 12.11
N HIS A 131 -0.13 11.45 11.49
CA HIS A 131 0.39 12.63 12.17
C HIS A 131 -0.72 13.63 12.51
N LEU A 132 -1.66 13.91 11.61
CA LEU A 132 -2.79 14.80 11.91
C LEU A 132 -3.60 14.33 13.13
N ILE A 133 -3.82 13.01 13.27
CA ILE A 133 -4.58 12.42 14.38
C ILE A 133 -3.75 12.36 15.67
N LEU A 134 -2.45 12.08 15.56
CA LEU A 134 -1.55 11.80 16.68
C LEU A 134 -0.67 12.98 17.13
N ARG A 135 -0.68 14.11 16.41
CA ARG A 135 0.19 15.29 16.64
C ARG A 135 0.17 15.84 18.06
N THR A 136 -0.94 15.65 18.80
CA THR A 136 -1.05 16.15 20.17
C THR A 136 -0.25 15.33 21.19
N ARG A 137 0.20 14.12 20.83
CA ARG A 137 0.89 13.19 21.75
C ARG A 137 2.25 12.75 21.25
N TYR A 138 2.45 12.70 19.93
CA TYR A 138 3.68 12.17 19.34
C TYR A 138 4.28 13.16 18.36
N SER A 139 5.60 13.26 18.36
CA SER A 139 6.33 14.12 17.43
C SER A 139 6.23 13.60 15.99
N PHE A 140 6.39 14.49 15.02
CA PHE A 140 6.40 14.14 13.59
C PHE A 140 7.41 13.03 13.30
N LYS A 141 8.66 13.18 13.78
CA LYS A 141 9.73 12.20 13.57
C LYS A 141 9.37 10.80 14.10
N SER A 142 8.75 10.71 15.26
CA SER A 142 8.35 9.42 15.85
C SER A 142 7.22 8.79 15.06
N THR A 143 6.22 9.59 14.67
CA THR A 143 5.07 9.13 13.87
C THR A 143 5.51 8.66 12.49
N PHE A 144 6.41 9.42 11.83
CA PHE A 144 7.01 9.07 10.55
C PHE A 144 7.75 7.73 10.64
N LYS A 145 8.65 7.58 11.63
CA LYS A 145 9.42 6.35 11.80
C LYS A 145 8.51 5.15 12.04
N ALA A 146 7.50 5.28 12.91
CA ALA A 146 6.57 4.21 13.20
C ALA A 146 5.73 3.83 11.97
N THR A 147 5.23 4.83 11.22
CA THR A 147 4.45 4.59 10.00
C THR A 147 5.28 3.89 8.94
N LEU A 148 6.52 4.36 8.72
CA LEU A 148 7.46 3.75 7.77
C LEU A 148 7.76 2.30 8.13
N ILE A 149 7.99 1.98 9.41
CA ILE A 149 8.25 0.60 9.85
C ILE A 149 7.01 -0.28 9.67
N ALA A 150 5.82 0.22 10.01
CA ALA A 150 4.57 -0.51 9.84
C ALA A 150 4.31 -0.85 8.37
N ASN A 151 4.37 0.15 7.49
CA ASN A 151 4.21 -0.03 6.04
C ASN A 151 5.33 -0.90 5.45
N ALA A 152 6.59 -0.70 5.83
CA ALA A 152 7.66 -1.57 5.32
C ALA A 152 7.44 -3.03 5.74
N SER A 153 6.96 -3.27 6.96
CA SER A 153 6.70 -4.63 7.45
C SER A 153 5.54 -5.28 6.70
N SER A 154 4.46 -4.55 6.43
CA SER A 154 3.38 -5.05 5.59
C SER A 154 3.88 -5.31 4.19
N TYR A 155 4.65 -4.39 3.60
CA TYR A 155 5.15 -4.54 2.22
C TYR A 155 6.12 -5.72 2.09
N VAL A 156 6.94 -6.01 3.11
CA VAL A 156 7.74 -7.24 3.12
C VAL A 156 6.85 -8.48 3.17
N LEU A 157 5.82 -8.50 4.03
CA LEU A 157 4.90 -9.62 4.12
C LEU A 157 4.16 -9.88 2.80
N GLY A 158 3.64 -8.84 2.17
CA GLY A 158 2.98 -8.99 0.87
C GLY A 158 3.91 -9.49 -0.22
N ALA A 159 5.18 -9.06 -0.22
CA ALA A 159 6.16 -9.53 -1.19
C ALA A 159 6.46 -11.03 -1.00
N ILE A 160 6.54 -11.51 0.25
CA ILE A 160 6.68 -12.94 0.56
C ILE A 160 5.47 -13.73 0.06
N LEU A 161 4.26 -13.21 0.27
CA LEU A 161 3.04 -13.87 -0.21
C LEU A 161 2.98 -13.91 -1.74
N ILE A 162 3.25 -12.80 -2.42
CA ILE A 162 3.31 -12.77 -3.88
C ILE A 162 4.34 -13.77 -4.39
N ALA A 163 5.54 -13.82 -3.79
CA ALA A 163 6.54 -14.81 -4.15
C ALA A 163 6.01 -16.24 -3.97
N TYR A 164 5.27 -16.53 -2.90
CA TYR A 164 4.66 -17.85 -2.69
C TYR A 164 3.56 -18.20 -3.72
N PHE A 165 2.75 -17.22 -4.17
CA PHE A 165 1.65 -17.46 -5.12
C PHE A 165 2.05 -17.36 -6.60
N CYS A 166 3.20 -16.77 -6.89
CA CYS A 166 3.74 -16.66 -8.25
C CYS A 166 4.84 -17.67 -8.59
N LEU A 167 5.43 -18.34 -7.60
CA LEU A 167 6.29 -19.52 -7.78
C LEU A 167 5.45 -20.77 -8.08
#